data_AF-A0A836XDJ4-F1
#
_entry.id   AF-A0A836XDJ4-F1
#
_cell.length_a   1.000
_cell.length_b   1.000
_cell.length_c   1.000
_cell.angle_alpha   90.00
_cell.angle_beta   90.00
_cell.angle_gamma   90.00
#
_symmetry.space_group_name_H-M   'P 1'
#
loop_
_entity.id
_entity.type
_entity.pdbx_description
1 polymer ?
#
loop_
_entity_poly.entity_id
_entity_poly.type
_entity_poly.pdbx_seq_one_letter_code
_entity_poly.pdbx_strand_id
1 'polypeptide(L)'
;MPDIDLPRDRSFRATSLSDPIVVVVPDAWSTDPLVQRLADMCSAAIIPHGAFDPSAFGEAHVIACGHVANNAAVARLYNARCCFVDTLFPGRDDYLLRSISDPLGLGHNAVVAGASSEAGLYAATTELINVIDACDGALKRIFKCALARPPKSPEASELDALIDQDLNTWDGGWVASPFRSGKLKQYLWQMYLTDHEAWGTLITAIFAGSIEPWRQQRIREPQEYHDFFGLNLFIHLWDLIEDHPVFDTANRHAVVQMFVEQLRHLAGLFYLHQEINPDGLPRQNHVTFIGLNLAAGHDYLSRRYGVTEFADASRRVERIFAGQALGYKPNDDAGVGYVWAVPRHTLEYLLTRDDYSYLDDGHVADLCRLVAITTDNLRSEVGYGDSSGYAAFETGGWRSHLWPLVASVWHSCDPTHLWLLNWLAQDKLPGLDDAQQSWHASVELTEAGFVVPGVDPEPPDDLLGVTALALPETSRRWVERDAAAEYRPDPAARYFDKLSLRSGFLADDEYLLLEGVGTFCHGHEDTNAVLRLTWLDRAWLADGDYIRAAPMVSASCNPRERGLSFPRWRGSR
;
A
#
# COMPACT_ATOMS: atom_id res chain seq x y z
N MET A 1 -27.65 -4.95 13.86
CA MET A 1 -27.47 -6.09 12.93
C MET A 1 -27.33 -7.35 13.77
N PRO A 2 -27.64 -8.56 13.27
CA PRO A 2 -27.39 -9.77 14.06
C PRO A 2 -25.90 -9.95 14.32
N ASP A 3 -25.55 -10.51 15.48
CA ASP A 3 -24.17 -10.91 15.76
C ASP A 3 -23.69 -11.94 14.74
N ILE A 4 -22.39 -11.92 14.43
CA ILE A 4 -21.82 -12.92 13.53
C ILE A 4 -21.63 -14.26 14.25
N ASP A 5 -21.93 -15.35 13.56
CA ASP A 5 -21.50 -16.68 13.97
C ASP A 5 -20.02 -16.87 13.60
N LEU A 6 -19.19 -17.22 14.58
CA LEU A 6 -17.77 -17.47 14.40
C LEU A 6 -17.52 -18.98 14.51
N PRO A 7 -17.38 -19.71 13.38
CA PRO A 7 -17.24 -21.16 13.36
C PRO A 7 -16.07 -21.73 14.19
N ARG A 8 -15.05 -20.92 14.46
CA ARG A 8 -13.92 -21.29 15.31
C ARG A 8 -13.33 -20.09 16.02
N ASP A 9 -12.71 -20.35 17.16
CA ASP A 9 -11.91 -19.36 17.88
C ASP A 9 -10.48 -19.28 17.34
N ARG A 10 -9.94 -18.07 17.35
CA ARG A 10 -8.52 -17.85 17.05
C ARG A 10 -7.65 -18.29 18.22
N SER A 11 -6.63 -19.08 17.91
CA SER A 11 -5.59 -19.48 18.85
C SER A 11 -4.27 -19.65 18.11
N PHE A 12 -3.17 -19.21 18.72
CA PHE A 12 -1.83 -19.47 18.21
C PHE A 12 -1.48 -20.94 18.46
N ARG A 13 -1.33 -21.73 17.40
CA ARG A 13 -0.83 -23.10 17.50
C ARG A 13 0.69 -23.07 17.55
N ALA A 14 1.29 -23.73 18.54
CA ALA A 14 2.74 -23.84 18.61
C ALA A 14 3.28 -24.62 17.39
N THR A 15 4.44 -24.22 16.90
CA THR A 15 5.17 -24.92 15.83
C THR A 15 5.94 -26.08 16.46
N SER A 16 5.57 -27.33 16.20
CA SER A 16 6.35 -28.47 16.68
C SER A 16 7.64 -28.59 15.88
N LEU A 17 8.78 -28.78 16.54
CA LEU A 17 10.05 -29.08 15.87
C LEU A 17 10.09 -30.49 15.26
N SER A 18 9.11 -31.33 15.58
CA SER A 18 8.92 -32.64 14.94
C SER A 18 8.13 -32.58 13.64
N ASP A 19 7.42 -31.48 13.39
CA ASP A 19 6.64 -31.30 12.17
C ASP A 19 7.58 -30.90 11.01
N PRO A 20 7.19 -31.10 9.75
CA PRO A 20 8.02 -30.69 8.62
C PRO A 20 8.36 -29.20 8.70
N ILE A 21 9.66 -28.87 8.63
CA ILE A 21 10.20 -27.51 8.61
C ILE A 21 11.15 -27.36 7.42
N VAL A 22 11.10 -26.21 6.77
CA VAL A 22 12.11 -25.76 5.81
C VAL A 22 12.73 -24.45 6.27
N VAL A 23 14.04 -24.28 6.03
CA VAL A 23 14.78 -23.06 6.34
C VAL A 23 15.14 -22.37 5.03
N VAL A 24 14.57 -21.19 4.81
CA VAL A 24 14.77 -20.38 3.60
C VAL A 24 15.75 -19.26 3.91
N VAL A 25 16.81 -19.11 3.12
CA VAL A 25 17.90 -18.17 3.37
C VAL A 25 18.36 -17.44 2.10
N PRO A 26 19.07 -16.31 2.21
CA PRO A 26 19.73 -15.70 1.07
C PRO A 26 20.73 -16.67 0.44
N ASP A 27 20.94 -16.58 -0.87
CA ASP A 27 21.80 -17.52 -1.59
C ASP A 27 23.23 -17.57 -1.00
N ALA A 28 23.76 -16.42 -0.58
CA ALA A 28 25.06 -16.29 0.07
C ALA A 28 25.16 -16.99 1.44
N TRP A 29 24.03 -17.27 2.10
CA TRP A 29 23.96 -17.92 3.42
C TRP A 29 23.67 -19.42 3.34
N SER A 30 23.47 -19.97 2.13
CA SER A 30 23.11 -21.38 1.93
C SER A 30 24.13 -22.38 2.49
N THR A 31 25.39 -21.97 2.65
CA THR A 31 26.47 -22.77 3.24
C THR A 31 27.00 -22.20 4.55
N ASP A 32 26.30 -21.22 5.15
CA ASP A 32 26.74 -20.59 6.38
C ASP A 32 26.64 -21.56 7.59
N PRO A 33 27.68 -21.68 8.43
CA PRO A 33 27.65 -22.58 9.59
C PRO A 33 26.52 -22.31 10.59
N LEU A 34 26.09 -21.05 10.75
CA LEU A 34 25.00 -20.67 11.63
C LEU A 34 23.66 -21.22 11.09
N VAL A 35 23.45 -21.12 9.78
CA VAL A 35 22.28 -21.68 9.10
C VAL A 35 22.29 -23.20 9.16
N GLN A 36 23.45 -23.84 8.96
CA GLN A 36 23.56 -25.30 9.10
C GLN A 36 23.17 -25.75 10.51
N ARG A 37 23.65 -25.04 11.54
CA ARG A 37 23.26 -25.33 12.93
C ARG A 37 21.75 -25.17 13.13
N LEU A 38 21.15 -24.10 12.63
CA LEU A 38 19.70 -23.88 12.71
C LEU A 38 18.92 -25.02 12.04
N ALA A 39 19.31 -25.40 10.83
CA ALA A 39 18.69 -26.48 10.07
C ALA A 39 18.82 -27.84 10.80
N ASP A 40 19.99 -28.15 11.36
CA ASP A 40 20.23 -29.37 12.12
C ASP A 40 19.33 -29.46 13.37
N MET A 41 19.16 -28.34 14.10
CA MET A 41 18.29 -28.28 15.28
C MET A 41 16.81 -28.53 14.95
N CYS A 42 16.38 -28.20 13.73
CA CYS A 42 15.02 -28.41 13.26
C CYS A 42 14.86 -29.65 12.37
N SER A 43 15.93 -30.41 12.10
CA SER A 43 15.95 -31.45 11.07
C SER A 43 15.40 -30.98 9.71
N ALA A 44 15.70 -29.73 9.34
CA ALA A 44 15.09 -29.04 8.22
C ALA A 44 16.02 -29.00 7.00
N ALA A 45 15.43 -28.94 5.80
CA ALA A 45 16.18 -28.64 4.58
C ALA A 45 16.49 -27.14 4.48
N ILE A 46 17.71 -26.81 4.03
CA ILE A 46 18.08 -25.44 3.67
C ILE A 46 17.69 -25.21 2.21
N ILE A 47 16.88 -24.18 1.96
CA ILE A 47 16.41 -23.78 0.64
C ILE A 47 16.94 -22.37 0.35
N PRO A 48 17.81 -22.18 -0.66
CA PRO A 48 18.25 -20.85 -1.06
C PRO A 48 17.09 -20.06 -1.70
N HIS A 49 17.14 -18.74 -1.60
CA HIS A 49 16.14 -17.79 -2.13
C HIS A 49 15.69 -18.17 -3.55
N GLY A 50 16.65 -18.38 -4.46
CA GLY A 50 16.34 -18.65 -5.87
C GLY A 50 15.70 -20.01 -6.15
N ALA A 51 15.60 -20.91 -5.15
CA ALA A 51 15.04 -22.25 -5.29
C ALA A 51 13.75 -22.48 -4.48
N PHE A 52 13.27 -21.46 -3.75
CA PHE A 52 12.08 -21.59 -2.91
C PHE A 52 10.79 -21.56 -3.75
N ASP A 53 9.92 -22.55 -3.53
CA ASP A 53 8.56 -22.60 -4.06
C ASP A 53 7.57 -22.20 -2.95
N PRO A 54 6.71 -21.18 -3.15
CA PRO A 54 5.66 -20.81 -2.20
C PRO A 54 4.69 -21.93 -1.82
N SER A 55 4.58 -23.01 -2.61
CA SER A 55 3.80 -24.20 -2.27
C SER A 55 4.23 -24.86 -0.95
N ALA A 56 5.48 -24.66 -0.52
CA ALA A 56 6.03 -25.15 0.73
C ALA A 56 5.23 -24.71 1.98
N PHE A 57 4.56 -23.55 1.95
CA PHE A 57 3.68 -23.11 3.04
C PHE A 57 2.48 -24.03 3.27
N GLY A 58 2.14 -24.91 2.33
CA GLY A 58 1.10 -25.93 2.48
C GLY A 58 1.61 -27.31 2.88
N GLU A 59 2.93 -27.50 2.94
CA GLU A 59 3.57 -28.79 3.21
C GLU A 59 4.38 -28.79 4.51
N ALA A 60 4.89 -27.62 4.92
CA ALA A 60 5.80 -27.46 6.04
C ALA A 60 5.68 -26.09 6.70
N HIS A 61 6.14 -26.02 7.95
CA HIS A 61 6.47 -24.76 8.59
C HIS A 61 7.69 -24.12 7.92
N VAL A 62 7.67 -22.79 7.81
CA VAL A 62 8.73 -22.05 7.10
C VAL A 62 9.49 -21.19 8.10
N ILE A 63 10.80 -21.43 8.22
CA ILE A 63 11.71 -20.49 8.87
C ILE A 63 12.38 -19.67 7.77
N ALA A 64 12.18 -18.36 7.76
CA ALA A 64 12.74 -17.47 6.74
C ALA A 64 13.74 -16.49 7.38
N CYS A 65 14.99 -16.55 6.96
CA CYS A 65 16.06 -15.65 7.39
C CYS A 65 16.36 -14.64 6.27
N GLY A 66 16.26 -13.34 6.53
CA GLY A 66 16.57 -12.30 5.54
C GLY A 66 15.45 -11.26 5.38
N HIS A 67 15.36 -10.67 4.19
CA HIS A 67 14.41 -9.60 3.88
C HIS A 67 13.80 -9.77 2.48
N VAL A 68 12.83 -8.92 2.12
CA VAL A 68 12.06 -9.00 0.87
C VAL A 68 12.90 -9.18 -0.39
N ALA A 69 14.08 -8.56 -0.44
CA ALA A 69 14.94 -8.54 -1.63
C ALA A 69 15.90 -9.74 -1.76
N ASN A 70 16.07 -10.54 -0.71
CA ASN A 70 16.98 -11.68 -0.73
C ASN A 70 16.41 -12.96 -0.13
N ASN A 71 15.11 -13.01 0.17
CA ASN A 71 14.44 -14.20 0.67
C ASN A 71 13.00 -14.29 0.12
N ALA A 72 12.73 -15.28 -0.71
CA ALA A 72 11.46 -15.41 -1.42
C ALA A 72 10.30 -15.77 -0.49
N ALA A 73 10.56 -16.46 0.63
CA ALA A 73 9.56 -16.69 1.66
C ALA A 73 9.21 -15.39 2.41
N VAL A 74 10.21 -14.53 2.71
CA VAL A 74 9.93 -13.20 3.26
C VAL A 74 9.15 -12.36 2.25
N ALA A 75 9.51 -12.39 0.97
CA ALA A 75 8.77 -11.69 -0.09
C ALA A 75 7.29 -12.12 -0.14
N ARG A 76 7.03 -13.44 -0.13
CA ARG A 76 5.66 -13.97 -0.10
C ARG A 76 4.88 -13.52 1.14
N LEU A 77 5.52 -13.51 2.31
CA LEU A 77 4.92 -13.05 3.57
C LEU A 77 4.69 -11.53 3.58
N TYR A 78 5.60 -10.76 2.97
CA TYR A 78 5.47 -9.32 2.81
C TYR A 78 4.29 -8.96 1.90
N ASN A 79 4.18 -9.64 0.75
CA ASN A 79 3.06 -9.54 -0.18
C ASN A 79 1.73 -9.92 0.48
N ALA A 80 1.74 -10.93 1.35
CA ALA A 80 0.58 -11.33 2.17
C ALA A 80 0.26 -10.37 3.33
N ARG A 81 1.01 -9.27 3.49
CA ARG A 81 0.90 -8.33 4.63
C ARG A 81 1.09 -9.01 5.99
N CYS A 82 1.88 -10.08 6.04
CA CYS A 82 2.13 -10.90 7.23
C CYS A 82 3.43 -10.53 7.97
N CYS A 83 4.39 -9.90 7.28
CA CYS A 83 5.65 -9.45 7.86
C CYS A 83 6.22 -8.29 7.05
N PHE A 84 6.77 -7.28 7.72
CA PHE A 84 7.39 -6.13 7.06
C PHE A 84 8.87 -6.15 7.42
N VAL A 85 9.69 -6.72 6.55
CA VAL A 85 11.16 -6.71 6.65
C VAL A 85 11.71 -6.54 5.24
N ASP A 86 12.46 -5.46 5.04
CA ASP A 86 13.03 -5.04 3.77
C ASP A 86 14.41 -4.40 3.98
N THR A 87 14.98 -3.77 2.97
CA THR A 87 16.32 -3.16 3.06
C THR A 87 16.34 -1.86 3.87
N LEU A 88 15.17 -1.28 4.21
CA LEU A 88 15.05 -0.05 4.99
C LEU A 88 14.52 -0.29 6.41
N PHE A 89 13.70 -1.32 6.61
CA PHE A 89 13.19 -1.75 7.91
C PHE A 89 13.57 -3.22 8.18
N PRO A 90 14.12 -3.55 9.37
CA PRO A 90 14.30 -2.70 10.55
C PRO A 90 15.42 -1.65 10.44
N GLY A 91 16.26 -1.73 9.39
CA GLY A 91 17.31 -0.75 9.06
C GLY A 91 18.58 -0.95 9.89
N ARG A 92 19.72 -0.39 9.44
CA ARG A 92 21.02 -0.54 10.14
C ARG A 92 21.31 -2.01 10.47
N ASP A 93 21.89 -2.28 11.65
CA ASP A 93 22.14 -3.61 12.21
C ASP A 93 21.02 -4.07 13.17
N ASP A 94 19.85 -3.42 13.09
CA ASP A 94 18.66 -3.78 13.85
C ASP A 94 18.05 -5.09 13.30
N TYR A 95 17.20 -5.74 14.09
CA TYR A 95 16.53 -6.98 13.67
C TYR A 95 15.13 -7.15 14.23
N LEU A 96 14.33 -7.94 13.53
CA LEU A 96 13.02 -8.43 13.93
C LEU A 96 12.99 -9.96 13.87
N LEU A 97 12.66 -10.60 14.99
CA LEU A 97 12.42 -12.03 15.09
C LEU A 97 10.98 -12.28 15.55
N ARG A 98 10.16 -12.92 14.70
CA ARG A 98 8.74 -13.13 15.01
C ARG A 98 8.18 -14.41 14.42
N SER A 99 7.27 -15.05 15.17
CA SER A 99 6.40 -16.10 14.65
C SER A 99 5.14 -15.53 14.01
N ILE A 100 4.69 -16.11 12.91
CA ILE A 100 3.47 -15.75 12.20
C ILE A 100 2.58 -17.00 12.15
N SER A 101 1.39 -16.90 12.76
CA SER A 101 0.42 -18.00 12.80
C SER A 101 -0.23 -18.16 11.43
N ASP A 102 -0.14 -19.35 10.85
CA ASP A 102 -0.80 -19.76 9.60
C ASP A 102 -0.99 -18.61 8.58
N PRO A 103 0.11 -18.01 8.07
CA PRO A 103 0.06 -16.77 7.29
C PRO A 103 -0.83 -16.89 6.05
N LEU A 104 -0.88 -18.05 5.40
CA LEU A 104 -1.62 -18.25 4.15
C LEU A 104 -2.91 -19.06 4.31
N GLY A 105 -3.25 -19.51 5.52
CA GLY A 105 -4.45 -20.33 5.76
C GLY A 105 -4.29 -21.78 5.30
N LEU A 106 -3.05 -22.26 5.22
CA LEU A 106 -2.67 -23.59 4.74
C LEU A 106 -2.31 -24.54 5.89
N GLY A 107 -2.39 -24.08 7.14
CA GLY A 107 -2.22 -24.89 8.35
C GLY A 107 -0.82 -24.87 8.94
N HIS A 108 0.15 -24.22 8.29
CA HIS A 108 1.53 -24.14 8.74
C HIS A 108 1.95 -22.72 9.09
N ASN A 109 2.56 -22.56 10.26
CA ASN A 109 3.19 -21.31 10.71
C ASN A 109 4.46 -20.94 9.95
N ALA A 110 4.85 -19.67 10.07
CA ALA A 110 6.17 -19.19 9.69
C ALA A 110 6.92 -18.57 10.88
N VAL A 111 8.24 -18.53 10.81
CA VAL A 111 9.11 -17.76 11.71
C VAL A 111 10.05 -16.94 10.86
N VAL A 112 10.09 -15.63 11.07
CA VAL A 112 10.96 -14.72 10.33
C VAL A 112 12.08 -14.23 11.25
N ALA A 113 13.32 -14.49 10.87
CA ALA A 113 14.52 -13.86 11.41
C ALA A 113 14.98 -12.80 10.40
N GLY A 114 14.47 -11.59 10.55
CA GLY A 114 14.57 -10.52 9.57
C GLY A 114 15.49 -9.38 9.98
N ALA A 115 16.26 -8.87 9.02
CA ALA A 115 17.13 -7.72 9.19
C ALA A 115 17.44 -7.08 7.84
N SER A 116 17.87 -5.81 7.86
CA SER A 116 18.26 -5.08 6.66
C SER A 116 19.75 -5.17 6.34
N SER A 117 20.60 -5.58 7.31
CA SER A 117 22.04 -5.80 7.13
C SER A 117 22.44 -7.24 7.45
N GLU A 118 23.62 -7.63 6.96
CA GLU A 118 24.21 -8.94 7.27
C GLU A 118 24.48 -9.13 8.77
N ALA A 119 24.92 -8.08 9.47
CA ALA A 119 25.18 -8.12 10.91
C ALA A 119 23.87 -8.28 11.71
N GLY A 120 22.82 -7.56 11.32
CA GLY A 120 21.48 -7.73 11.90
C GLY A 120 20.93 -9.13 11.66
N LEU A 121 21.15 -9.70 10.46
CA LEU A 121 20.68 -11.05 10.11
C LEU A 121 21.39 -12.12 10.95
N TYR A 122 22.69 -11.97 11.18
CA TYR A 122 23.45 -12.83 12.08
C TYR A 122 22.91 -12.79 13.51
N ALA A 123 22.62 -11.58 14.01
CA ALA A 123 22.02 -11.39 15.33
C ALA A 123 20.64 -12.05 15.45
N ALA A 124 19.76 -11.82 14.46
CA ALA A 124 18.41 -12.40 14.42
C ALA A 124 18.43 -13.93 14.40
N THR A 125 19.31 -14.51 13.57
CA THR A 125 19.44 -15.97 13.42
C THR A 125 20.04 -16.61 14.66
N THR A 126 21.03 -15.96 15.29
CA THR A 126 21.57 -16.38 16.59
C THR A 126 20.49 -16.37 17.66
N GLU A 127 19.66 -15.34 17.69
CA GLU A 127 18.58 -15.23 18.67
C GLU A 127 17.49 -16.29 18.46
N LEU A 128 17.18 -16.63 17.21
CA LEU A 128 16.30 -17.75 16.89
C LEU A 128 16.87 -19.09 17.38
N ILE A 129 18.16 -19.34 17.16
CA ILE A 129 18.85 -20.54 17.69
C ILE A 129 18.72 -20.60 19.22
N ASN A 130 18.92 -19.49 19.93
CA ASN A 130 18.76 -19.43 21.38
C ASN A 130 17.31 -19.77 21.81
N VAL A 131 16.31 -19.31 21.04
CA VAL A 131 14.90 -19.63 21.30
C VAL A 131 14.61 -21.11 21.09
N ILE A 132 15.15 -21.72 20.03
CA ILE A 132 14.98 -23.15 19.73
C ILE A 132 15.67 -24.01 20.79
N ASP A 133 16.89 -23.65 21.20
CA ASP A 133 17.66 -24.37 22.23
C ASP A 133 16.94 -24.38 23.59
N ALA A 134 16.24 -23.28 23.90
CA ALA A 134 15.49 -23.14 25.15
C ALA A 134 14.06 -23.73 25.11
N CYS A 135 13.58 -24.18 23.94
CA CYS A 135 12.22 -24.69 23.82
C CYS A 135 12.11 -26.19 24.11
N ASP A 136 10.96 -26.63 24.59
CA ASP A 136 10.67 -28.05 24.87
C ASP A 136 10.07 -28.73 23.62
N GLY A 137 10.81 -28.68 22.51
CA GLY A 137 10.42 -29.28 21.22
C GLY A 137 9.29 -28.56 20.46
N ALA A 138 8.75 -27.46 20.99
CA ALA A 138 7.72 -26.67 20.32
C ALA A 138 7.93 -25.17 20.51
N LEU A 139 7.90 -24.42 19.41
CA LEU A 139 7.99 -22.97 19.40
C LEU A 139 6.60 -22.37 19.65
N LYS A 140 6.46 -21.71 20.80
CA LYS A 140 5.31 -20.84 21.09
C LYS A 140 5.43 -19.54 20.29
N ARG A 141 4.51 -18.60 20.51
CA ARG A 141 4.56 -17.28 19.90
C ARG A 141 5.90 -16.59 20.23
N ILE A 142 6.64 -16.19 19.22
CA ILE A 142 7.94 -15.51 19.31
C ILE A 142 7.77 -14.05 18.95
N PHE A 143 8.30 -13.16 19.79
CA PHE A 143 8.61 -11.80 19.43
C PHE A 143 9.91 -11.37 20.12
N LYS A 144 10.90 -10.99 19.33
CA LYS A 144 12.12 -10.33 19.77
C LYS A 144 12.49 -9.29 18.72
N CYS A 145 12.88 -8.11 19.17
CA CYS A 145 13.14 -6.99 18.29
C CYS A 145 14.26 -6.15 18.91
N ALA A 146 15.22 -5.74 18.10
CA ALA A 146 16.20 -4.74 18.45
C ALA A 146 16.03 -3.59 17.47
N LEU A 147 15.53 -2.45 17.93
CA LEU A 147 15.46 -1.22 17.16
C LEU A 147 16.32 -0.17 17.85
N ALA A 148 17.13 0.56 17.10
CA ALA A 148 17.96 1.64 17.62
C ALA A 148 17.13 2.79 18.20
N ARG A 149 15.90 2.95 17.72
CA ARG A 149 14.93 3.96 18.19
C ARG A 149 13.53 3.34 18.29
N PRO A 150 13.27 2.49 19.31
CA PRO A 150 11.97 1.88 19.45
C PRO A 150 10.94 2.95 19.85
N PRO A 151 9.67 2.76 19.48
CA PRO A 151 8.59 3.59 20.00
C PRO A 151 8.54 3.55 21.52
N LYS A 152 8.29 4.72 22.14
CA LYS A 152 8.10 4.80 23.59
C LYS A 152 6.70 4.31 23.95
N SER A 153 6.61 3.23 24.72
CA SER A 153 5.35 2.75 25.30
C SER A 153 4.76 3.74 26.32
N PRO A 154 3.43 3.85 26.41
CA PRO A 154 2.77 4.68 27.41
C PRO A 154 2.85 4.02 28.78
N GLU A 155 2.93 4.85 29.82
CA GLU A 155 2.84 4.42 31.21
C GLU A 155 1.37 4.16 31.60
N ALA A 156 1.15 3.31 32.61
CA ALA A 156 -0.22 2.98 33.06
C ALA A 156 -1.06 4.21 33.44
N SER A 157 -0.43 5.26 33.98
CA SER A 157 -1.09 6.52 34.35
C SER A 157 -1.52 7.38 33.15
N GLU A 158 -1.02 7.09 31.94
CA GLU A 158 -1.31 7.85 30.72
C GLU A 158 -2.50 7.24 29.94
N LEU A 159 -2.87 5.99 30.22
CA LEU A 159 -3.81 5.22 29.40
C LEU A 159 -5.20 5.84 29.33
N ASP A 160 -5.80 6.19 30.47
CA ASP A 160 -7.16 6.77 30.51
C ASP A 160 -7.23 8.07 29.71
N ALA A 161 -6.23 8.94 29.85
CA ALA A 161 -6.16 10.20 29.13
C ALA A 161 -6.02 10.01 27.61
N LEU A 162 -5.25 9.00 27.18
CA LEU A 162 -5.11 8.65 25.77
C LEU A 162 -6.39 8.06 25.19
N ILE A 163 -7.10 7.22 25.95
CA ILE A 163 -8.40 6.65 25.56
C ILE A 163 -9.42 7.76 25.38
N ASP A 164 -9.56 8.65 26.39
CA ASP A 164 -10.49 9.77 26.33
C ASP A 164 -10.16 10.71 25.17
N GLN A 165 -8.88 11.00 24.93
CA GLN A 165 -8.47 11.85 23.80
C GLN A 165 -8.91 11.25 22.46
N ASP A 166 -8.74 9.94 22.27
CA ASP A 166 -9.05 9.29 20.99
C ASP A 166 -10.56 9.15 20.80
N LEU A 167 -11.32 8.81 21.85
CA LEU A 167 -12.77 8.67 21.78
C LEU A 167 -13.52 10.00 21.71
N ASN A 168 -12.93 11.11 22.14
CA ASN A 168 -13.54 12.45 21.99
C ASN A 168 -13.57 12.95 20.53
N THR A 169 -12.96 12.24 19.58
CA THR A 169 -12.98 12.61 18.15
C THR A 169 -14.32 12.33 17.45
N TRP A 170 -15.26 11.65 18.11
CA TRP A 170 -16.56 11.22 17.56
C TRP A 170 -17.63 12.32 17.38
N ASP A 171 -17.41 13.55 17.88
CA ASP A 171 -18.30 14.70 17.65
C ASP A 171 -17.87 15.53 16.42
N GLY A 172 -18.79 15.83 15.46
CA GLY A 172 -18.52 16.67 14.26
C GLY A 172 -18.97 16.05 12.92
N GLY A 173 -18.71 16.72 11.78
CA GLY A 173 -19.16 16.31 10.43
C GLY A 173 -18.28 15.27 9.69
N TRP A 174 -18.53 15.11 8.38
CA TRP A 174 -18.02 14.13 7.40
C TRP A 174 -16.84 13.24 7.82
N VAL A 175 -17.03 11.92 7.73
CA VAL A 175 -16.08 10.91 8.22
C VAL A 175 -15.68 9.93 7.13
N ALA A 176 -14.47 10.13 6.58
CA ALA A 176 -13.89 9.23 5.60
C ALA A 176 -13.26 7.96 6.20
N SER A 177 -12.92 7.99 7.49
CA SER A 177 -12.15 6.92 8.18
C SER A 177 -13.02 6.19 9.21
N PRO A 178 -12.94 4.84 9.30
CA PRO A 178 -13.73 4.06 10.24
C PRO A 178 -13.52 4.42 11.73
N PHE A 179 -12.41 5.09 12.06
CA PHE A 179 -12.03 5.49 13.43
C PHE A 179 -11.66 6.98 13.55
N ARG A 180 -12.30 7.86 12.75
CA ARG A 180 -12.26 9.34 12.85
C ARG A 180 -10.90 10.00 13.15
N SER A 181 -9.90 9.73 12.31
CA SER A 181 -8.54 10.32 12.45
C SER A 181 -7.88 10.07 13.82
N GLY A 182 -8.43 9.15 14.62
CA GLY A 182 -7.82 8.72 15.87
C GLY A 182 -6.50 7.99 15.64
N LYS A 183 -5.82 7.71 16.74
CA LYS A 183 -4.48 7.12 16.79
C LYS A 183 -4.50 5.60 16.77
N LEU A 184 -5.66 4.94 16.65
CA LEU A 184 -5.76 3.47 16.61
C LEU A 184 -4.78 2.82 15.62
N LYS A 185 -4.65 3.35 14.40
CA LYS A 185 -3.68 2.83 13.41
C LYS A 185 -2.25 2.88 13.95
N GLN A 186 -1.89 3.97 14.62
CA GLN A 186 -0.59 4.13 15.26
C GLN A 186 -0.43 3.13 16.40
N TYR A 187 -1.42 2.97 17.28
CA TYR A 187 -1.37 2.01 18.39
C TYR A 187 -1.17 0.57 17.91
N LEU A 188 -1.87 0.16 16.85
CA LEU A 188 -1.70 -1.16 16.22
C LEU A 188 -0.24 -1.36 15.73
N TRP A 189 0.34 -0.36 15.07
CA TRP A 189 1.76 -0.39 14.67
C TRP A 189 2.70 -0.43 15.87
N GLN A 190 2.46 0.37 16.91
CA GLN A 190 3.33 0.36 18.10
C GLN A 190 3.29 -0.99 18.82
N MET A 191 2.13 -1.64 18.88
CA MET A 191 2.05 -3.01 19.39
C MET A 191 2.83 -3.98 18.50
N TYR A 192 2.71 -3.87 17.18
CA TYR A 192 3.49 -4.68 16.25
C TYR A 192 5.02 -4.52 16.45
N LEU A 193 5.49 -3.32 16.79
CA LEU A 193 6.93 -3.01 16.89
C LEU A 193 7.54 -3.25 18.26
N THR A 194 6.73 -3.25 19.31
CA THR A 194 7.20 -3.31 20.71
C THR A 194 6.68 -4.49 21.49
N ASP A 195 5.56 -5.07 21.06
CA ASP A 195 4.86 -6.15 21.75
C ASP A 195 4.45 -5.82 23.19
N HIS A 196 4.34 -4.52 23.49
CA HIS A 196 4.08 -4.03 24.83
C HIS A 196 2.57 -4.02 25.13
N GLU A 197 2.16 -4.60 26.26
CA GLU A 197 0.75 -4.80 26.64
C GLU A 197 -0.08 -3.51 26.74
N ALA A 198 0.55 -2.40 27.11
CA ALA A 198 -0.11 -1.10 27.22
C ALA A 198 -0.78 -0.66 25.90
N TRP A 199 -0.18 -1.00 24.76
CA TRP A 199 -0.81 -0.75 23.45
C TRP A 199 -2.05 -1.62 23.25
N GLY A 200 -2.01 -2.89 23.67
CA GLY A 200 -3.15 -3.80 23.62
C GLY A 200 -4.34 -3.31 24.45
N THR A 201 -4.07 -2.73 25.62
CA THR A 201 -5.09 -2.08 26.46
C THR A 201 -5.74 -0.90 25.72
N LEU A 202 -4.95 0.00 25.11
CA LEU A 202 -5.48 1.11 24.31
C LEU A 202 -6.32 0.59 23.14
N ILE A 203 -5.79 -0.34 22.34
CA ILE A 203 -6.46 -0.90 21.16
C ILE A 203 -7.83 -1.47 21.53
N THR A 204 -7.89 -2.29 22.59
CA THR A 204 -9.14 -2.91 23.05
C THR A 204 -10.16 -1.87 23.49
N ALA A 205 -9.73 -0.87 24.26
CA ALA A 205 -10.60 0.21 24.72
C ALA A 205 -11.13 1.06 23.56
N ILE A 206 -10.31 1.38 22.55
CA ILE A 206 -10.74 2.16 21.39
C ILE A 206 -11.74 1.38 20.54
N PHE A 207 -11.50 0.09 20.25
CA PHE A 207 -12.49 -0.72 19.52
C PHE A 207 -13.82 -0.81 20.27
N ALA A 208 -13.79 -1.11 21.58
CA ALA A 208 -14.99 -1.20 22.41
C ALA A 208 -15.75 0.13 22.48
N GLY A 209 -15.02 1.24 22.63
CA GLY A 209 -15.59 2.58 22.69
C GLY A 209 -16.10 3.13 21.35
N SER A 210 -15.68 2.54 20.22
CA SER A 210 -15.99 3.08 18.87
C SER A 210 -17.25 2.48 18.24
N ILE A 211 -17.66 1.26 18.61
CA ILE A 211 -18.74 0.56 17.90
C ILE A 211 -20.10 1.25 18.05
N GLU A 212 -20.46 1.71 19.25
CA GLU A 212 -21.75 2.37 19.48
C GLU A 212 -21.80 3.78 18.88
N PRO A 213 -20.78 4.64 19.04
CA PRO A 213 -20.69 5.89 18.29
C PRO A 213 -20.83 5.69 16.78
N TRP A 214 -20.16 4.67 16.23
CA TRP A 214 -20.27 4.31 14.82
C TRP A 214 -21.72 3.95 14.43
N ARG A 215 -22.39 3.09 15.19
CA ARG A 215 -23.80 2.71 14.94
C ARG A 215 -24.73 3.92 14.99
N GLN A 216 -24.57 4.77 15.99
CA GLN A 216 -25.40 5.97 16.17
C GLN A 216 -25.19 6.96 15.03
N GLN A 217 -23.95 7.18 14.62
CA GLN A 217 -23.68 8.07 13.49
C GLN A 217 -24.23 7.51 12.19
N ARG A 218 -24.09 6.20 11.93
CA ARG A 218 -24.69 5.56 10.75
C ARG A 218 -26.21 5.74 10.66
N ILE A 219 -26.90 5.75 11.80
CA ILE A 219 -28.35 6.03 11.87
C ILE A 219 -28.64 7.50 11.56
N ARG A 220 -27.84 8.43 12.12
CA ARG A 220 -28.01 9.88 12.00
C ARG A 220 -27.63 10.41 10.61
N GLU A 221 -26.58 9.87 10.00
CA GLU A 221 -25.92 10.32 8.78
C GLU A 221 -25.64 9.15 7.81
N PRO A 222 -26.68 8.44 7.33
CA PRO A 222 -26.49 7.26 6.47
C PRO A 222 -25.77 7.58 5.15
N GLN A 223 -25.80 8.83 4.71
CA GLN A 223 -25.12 9.32 3.50
C GLN A 223 -23.64 9.66 3.68
N GLU A 224 -23.12 9.81 4.91
CA GLU A 224 -21.74 10.25 5.13
C GLU A 224 -20.73 9.11 5.19
N TYR A 225 -21.21 7.87 5.26
CA TYR A 225 -20.38 6.67 5.35
C TYR A 225 -20.58 5.80 4.14
N HIS A 226 -19.71 5.92 3.15
CA HIS A 226 -19.74 5.03 2.00
C HIS A 226 -18.43 4.26 1.79
N ASP A 227 -17.24 4.79 2.11
CA ASP A 227 -16.02 4.09 1.62
C ASP A 227 -15.09 3.50 2.68
N PHE A 228 -15.10 4.02 3.92
CA PHE A 228 -14.13 3.70 4.98
C PHE A 228 -12.69 3.61 4.46
N PHE A 229 -12.09 4.75 4.10
CA PHE A 229 -10.73 4.78 3.57
C PHE A 229 -9.74 4.12 4.53
N GLY A 230 -9.10 3.04 4.05
CA GLY A 230 -8.04 2.34 4.76
C GLY A 230 -8.49 1.33 5.83
N LEU A 231 -9.77 0.90 5.88
CA LEU A 231 -10.21 -0.15 6.83
C LEU A 231 -9.36 -1.44 6.70
N ASN A 232 -8.96 -1.81 5.48
CA ASN A 232 -8.05 -2.93 5.21
C ASN A 232 -6.76 -2.87 6.05
N LEU A 233 -6.20 -1.68 6.28
CA LEU A 233 -4.98 -1.51 7.09
C LEU A 233 -5.22 -1.88 8.56
N PHE A 234 -6.38 -1.53 9.11
CA PHE A 234 -6.73 -1.89 10.50
C PHE A 234 -6.93 -3.41 10.62
N ILE A 235 -7.56 -4.04 9.63
CA ILE A 235 -7.75 -5.50 9.59
C ILE A 235 -6.39 -6.23 9.52
N HIS A 236 -5.51 -5.80 8.61
CA HIS A 236 -4.17 -6.39 8.50
C HIS A 236 -3.35 -6.22 9.76
N LEU A 237 -3.30 -5.00 10.33
CA LEU A 237 -2.53 -4.76 11.54
C LEU A 237 -3.10 -5.51 12.76
N TRP A 238 -4.43 -5.61 12.86
CA TRP A 238 -5.07 -6.45 13.86
C TRP A 238 -4.67 -7.92 13.71
N ASP A 239 -4.72 -8.47 12.50
CA ASP A 239 -4.33 -9.86 12.22
C ASP A 239 -2.89 -10.18 12.66
N LEU A 240 -1.98 -9.20 12.56
CA LEU A 240 -0.58 -9.37 12.98
C LEU A 240 -0.38 -9.45 14.50
N ILE A 241 -1.26 -8.83 15.28
CA ILE A 241 -1.09 -8.70 16.74
C ILE A 241 -2.09 -9.54 17.53
N GLU A 242 -3.15 -10.03 16.91
CA GLU A 242 -4.28 -10.66 17.60
C GLU A 242 -3.90 -11.92 18.40
N ASP A 243 -2.81 -12.60 18.03
CA ASP A 243 -2.29 -13.76 18.77
C ASP A 243 -1.59 -13.39 20.09
N HIS A 244 -1.48 -12.09 20.41
CA HIS A 244 -0.91 -11.63 21.67
C HIS A 244 -1.81 -12.01 22.87
N PRO A 245 -1.23 -12.46 24.01
CA PRO A 245 -2.00 -12.93 25.17
C PRO A 245 -2.77 -11.82 25.91
N VAL A 246 -2.49 -10.54 25.66
CA VAL A 246 -3.27 -9.41 26.22
C VAL A 246 -4.73 -9.43 25.78
N PHE A 247 -5.01 -10.00 24.60
CA PHE A 247 -6.37 -10.12 24.10
C PHE A 247 -6.95 -11.46 24.56
N ASP A 248 -8.11 -11.43 25.21
CA ASP A 248 -8.90 -12.63 25.46
C ASP A 248 -9.86 -12.92 24.30
N THR A 249 -10.61 -14.03 24.36
CA THR A 249 -11.57 -14.40 23.31
C THR A 249 -12.67 -13.35 23.14
N ALA A 250 -13.13 -12.73 24.23
CA ALA A 250 -14.19 -11.73 24.17
C ALA A 250 -13.71 -10.44 23.48
N ASN A 251 -12.48 -10.00 23.75
CA ASN A 251 -11.86 -8.88 23.04
C ASN A 251 -11.76 -9.17 21.53
N ARG A 252 -11.27 -10.35 21.16
CA ARG A 252 -11.16 -10.76 19.75
C ARG A 252 -12.52 -10.75 19.04
N HIS A 253 -13.52 -11.36 19.66
CA HIS A 253 -14.88 -11.40 19.11
C HIS A 253 -15.49 -10.00 18.96
N ALA A 254 -15.26 -9.10 19.92
CA ALA A 254 -15.77 -7.72 19.84
C ALA A 254 -15.15 -6.94 18.65
N VAL A 255 -13.84 -7.08 18.43
CA VAL A 255 -13.16 -6.46 17.28
C VAL A 255 -13.68 -7.05 15.96
N VAL A 256 -13.79 -8.38 15.89
CA VAL A 256 -14.32 -9.08 14.71
C VAL A 256 -15.75 -8.65 14.40
N GLN A 257 -16.61 -8.53 15.41
CA GLN A 257 -17.99 -8.03 15.25
C GLN A 257 -18.00 -6.62 14.65
N MET A 258 -17.12 -5.72 15.12
CA MET A 258 -17.01 -4.38 14.57
C MET A 258 -16.57 -4.40 13.10
N PHE A 259 -15.58 -5.22 12.72
CA PHE A 259 -15.18 -5.37 11.32
C PHE A 259 -16.33 -5.90 10.45
N VAL A 260 -17.04 -6.93 10.92
CA VAL A 260 -18.16 -7.51 10.18
C VAL A 260 -19.27 -6.50 9.93
N GLU A 261 -19.64 -5.68 10.91
CA GLU A 261 -20.68 -4.66 10.71
C GLU A 261 -20.29 -3.61 9.66
N GLN A 262 -19.02 -3.19 9.66
CA GLN A 262 -18.49 -2.29 8.65
C GLN A 262 -18.43 -2.95 7.27
N LEU A 263 -17.98 -4.20 7.18
CA LEU A 263 -17.90 -4.95 5.93
C LEU A 263 -19.30 -5.24 5.35
N ARG A 264 -20.29 -5.57 6.17
CA ARG A 264 -21.70 -5.73 5.75
C ARG A 264 -22.25 -4.44 5.15
N HIS A 265 -21.91 -3.31 5.75
CA HIS A 265 -22.26 -2.00 5.21
C HIS A 265 -21.63 -1.79 3.82
N LEU A 266 -20.31 -1.97 3.70
CA LEU A 266 -19.60 -1.83 2.43
C LEU A 266 -20.11 -2.78 1.33
N ALA A 267 -20.41 -4.02 1.69
CA ALA A 267 -20.90 -5.04 0.77
C ALA A 267 -22.29 -4.70 0.19
N GLY A 268 -23.06 -3.84 0.85
CA GLY A 268 -24.38 -3.39 0.40
C GLY A 268 -24.37 -2.16 -0.50
N LEU A 269 -23.20 -1.60 -0.83
CA LEU A 269 -23.09 -0.36 -1.60
C LEU A 269 -23.13 -0.60 -3.11
N PHE A 270 -23.67 0.40 -3.82
CA PHE A 270 -23.84 0.38 -5.27
C PHE A 270 -22.52 0.27 -6.04
N TYR A 271 -21.38 0.60 -5.42
CA TYR A 271 -20.06 0.47 -6.02
C TYR A 271 -19.74 -0.96 -6.50
N LEU A 272 -20.33 -1.98 -5.88
CA LEU A 272 -20.15 -3.38 -6.31
C LEU A 272 -21.05 -3.79 -7.49
N HIS A 273 -21.98 -2.93 -7.92
CA HIS A 273 -22.89 -3.26 -9.01
C HIS A 273 -22.17 -3.19 -10.36
N GLN A 274 -22.40 -4.19 -11.21
CA GLN A 274 -21.76 -4.28 -12.54
C GLN A 274 -22.21 -3.15 -13.48
N GLU A 275 -23.44 -2.65 -13.29
CA GLU A 275 -23.98 -1.51 -14.05
C GLU A 275 -23.17 -0.23 -13.83
N ILE A 276 -22.65 -0.06 -12.60
CA ILE A 276 -21.86 1.10 -12.18
C ILE A 276 -20.40 0.88 -12.55
N ASN A 277 -19.85 -0.29 -12.19
CA ASN A 277 -18.47 -0.70 -12.44
C ASN A 277 -18.43 -1.98 -13.30
N PRO A 278 -18.59 -1.86 -14.63
CA PRO A 278 -18.62 -3.01 -15.53
C PRO A 278 -17.23 -3.56 -15.80
N ASP A 279 -17.19 -4.71 -16.47
CA ASP A 279 -15.96 -5.42 -16.80
C ASP A 279 -15.03 -4.60 -17.70
N GLY A 280 -13.73 -4.73 -17.46
CA GLY A 280 -12.68 -4.20 -18.34
C GLY A 280 -12.56 -2.68 -18.44
N LEU A 281 -13.17 -1.93 -17.51
CA LEU A 281 -13.03 -0.46 -17.42
C LEU A 281 -12.16 -0.04 -16.22
N PRO A 282 -11.50 1.13 -16.31
CA PRO A 282 -10.77 1.70 -15.18
C PRO A 282 -11.70 2.03 -14.02
N ARG A 283 -11.13 2.14 -12.82
CA ARG A 283 -11.85 2.34 -11.55
C ARG A 283 -11.54 3.69 -10.95
N GLN A 284 -12.51 4.20 -10.21
CA GLN A 284 -12.37 5.37 -9.36
C GLN A 284 -11.94 4.93 -7.95
N ASN A 285 -11.24 5.80 -7.22
CA ASN A 285 -10.59 5.47 -5.95
C ASN A 285 -11.52 4.88 -4.89
N HIS A 286 -12.73 5.40 -4.69
CA HIS A 286 -13.70 4.91 -3.71
C HIS A 286 -14.04 3.44 -3.95
N VAL A 287 -14.20 3.07 -5.22
CA VAL A 287 -14.47 1.68 -5.64
C VAL A 287 -13.36 0.74 -5.17
N THR A 288 -12.10 1.15 -5.34
CA THR A 288 -10.95 0.32 -4.94
C THR A 288 -10.66 0.34 -3.44
N PHE A 289 -10.97 1.42 -2.73
CA PHE A 289 -10.93 1.44 -1.27
C PHE A 289 -11.91 0.41 -0.69
N ILE A 290 -13.16 0.43 -1.16
CA ILE A 290 -14.17 -0.57 -0.80
C ILE A 290 -13.70 -1.98 -1.18
N GLY A 291 -13.15 -2.12 -2.39
CA GLY A 291 -12.61 -3.39 -2.88
C GLY A 291 -11.55 -3.97 -1.94
N LEU A 292 -10.52 -3.19 -1.60
CA LEU A 292 -9.46 -3.61 -0.67
C LEU A 292 -10.02 -3.95 0.72
N ASN A 293 -10.94 -3.15 1.25
CA ASN A 293 -11.56 -3.38 2.55
C ASN A 293 -12.27 -4.74 2.58
N LEU A 294 -13.07 -5.03 1.55
CA LEU A 294 -13.80 -6.28 1.43
C LEU A 294 -12.89 -7.48 1.18
N ALA A 295 -11.84 -7.33 0.37
CA ALA A 295 -10.84 -8.37 0.16
C ALA A 295 -10.11 -8.72 1.47
N ALA A 296 -9.54 -7.73 2.15
CA ALA A 296 -8.85 -7.93 3.43
C ALA A 296 -9.77 -8.54 4.48
N GLY A 297 -11.02 -8.05 4.58
CA GLY A 297 -12.03 -8.59 5.48
C GLY A 297 -12.39 -10.03 5.18
N HIS A 298 -12.63 -10.37 3.90
CA HIS A 298 -12.91 -11.74 3.49
C HIS A 298 -11.73 -12.69 3.78
N ASP A 299 -10.52 -12.29 3.40
CA ASP A 299 -9.31 -13.10 3.55
C ASP A 299 -9.02 -13.34 5.04
N TYR A 300 -9.13 -12.31 5.89
CA TYR A 300 -8.99 -12.45 7.34
C TYR A 300 -10.09 -13.34 7.95
N LEU A 301 -11.37 -13.06 7.68
CA LEU A 301 -12.48 -13.74 8.33
C LEU A 301 -12.59 -15.22 7.91
N SER A 302 -12.36 -15.52 6.64
CA SER A 302 -12.35 -16.90 6.15
C SER A 302 -11.16 -17.68 6.73
N ARG A 303 -9.95 -17.10 6.67
CA ARG A 303 -8.72 -17.72 7.15
C ARG A 303 -8.65 -17.86 8.67
N ARG A 304 -9.17 -16.92 9.45
CA ARG A 304 -9.05 -16.96 10.92
C ARG A 304 -10.27 -17.60 11.57
N TYR A 305 -11.48 -17.30 11.09
CA TYR A 305 -12.72 -17.70 11.74
C TYR A 305 -13.58 -18.67 10.92
N GLY A 306 -13.21 -19.00 9.68
CA GLY A 306 -14.02 -19.87 8.81
C GLY A 306 -15.31 -19.21 8.30
N VAL A 307 -15.41 -17.88 8.40
CA VAL A 307 -16.58 -17.11 7.96
C VAL A 307 -16.59 -16.99 6.44
N THR A 308 -17.70 -17.39 5.83
CA THR A 308 -17.86 -17.39 4.36
C THR A 308 -18.87 -16.35 3.85
N GLU A 309 -19.50 -15.58 4.74
CA GLU A 309 -20.55 -14.60 4.41
C GLU A 309 -20.14 -13.64 3.27
N PHE A 310 -18.86 -13.24 3.23
CA PHE A 310 -18.35 -12.27 2.26
C PHE A 310 -17.82 -12.87 0.95
N ALA A 311 -17.95 -14.19 0.73
CA ALA A 311 -17.44 -14.84 -0.49
C ALA A 311 -18.05 -14.26 -1.78
N ASP A 312 -19.34 -13.91 -1.76
CA ASP A 312 -19.99 -13.27 -2.91
C ASP A 312 -19.47 -11.85 -3.18
N ALA A 313 -19.25 -11.07 -2.10
CA ALA A 313 -18.64 -9.75 -2.22
C ALA A 313 -17.21 -9.85 -2.77
N SER A 314 -16.43 -10.82 -2.30
CA SER A 314 -15.05 -11.09 -2.78
C SER A 314 -15.01 -11.34 -4.30
N ARG A 315 -15.92 -12.15 -4.86
CA ARG A 315 -16.01 -12.35 -6.32
C ARG A 315 -16.33 -11.06 -7.09
N ARG A 316 -17.14 -10.17 -6.52
CA ARG A 316 -17.40 -8.84 -7.14
C ARG A 316 -16.18 -7.93 -7.07
N VAL A 317 -15.36 -8.06 -6.03
CA VAL A 317 -14.10 -7.32 -5.88
C VAL A 317 -13.06 -7.78 -6.90
N GLU A 318 -12.96 -9.09 -7.17
CA GLU A 318 -12.10 -9.63 -8.23
C GLU A 318 -12.39 -8.96 -9.58
N ARG A 319 -13.66 -8.83 -9.96
CA ARG A 319 -14.10 -8.11 -11.16
C ARG A 319 -13.66 -6.62 -11.18
N ILE A 320 -13.68 -5.98 -10.02
CA ILE A 320 -13.27 -4.57 -9.89
C ILE A 320 -11.79 -4.44 -10.23
N PHE A 321 -10.93 -5.24 -9.59
CA PHE A 321 -9.49 -5.17 -9.80
C PHE A 321 -9.07 -5.74 -11.16
N ALA A 322 -9.71 -6.80 -11.66
CA ALA A 322 -9.47 -7.32 -13.00
C ALA A 322 -9.75 -6.26 -14.10
N GLY A 323 -10.73 -5.37 -13.88
CA GLY A 323 -10.98 -4.25 -14.80
C GLY A 323 -9.89 -3.18 -14.77
N GLN A 324 -9.41 -2.82 -13.57
CA GLN A 324 -8.33 -1.85 -13.42
C GLN A 324 -6.98 -2.40 -13.90
N ALA A 325 -6.70 -3.68 -13.66
CA ALA A 325 -5.43 -4.32 -13.97
C ALA A 325 -5.08 -4.31 -15.47
N LEU A 326 -6.05 -3.99 -16.35
CA LEU A 326 -5.83 -3.86 -17.79
C LEU A 326 -5.10 -2.57 -18.21
N GLY A 327 -4.80 -1.65 -17.28
CA GLY A 327 -4.06 -0.44 -17.60
C GLY A 327 -3.65 0.38 -16.38
N TYR A 328 -2.60 1.18 -16.56
CA TYR A 328 -2.04 1.98 -15.47
C TYR A 328 -2.96 3.11 -15.01
N LYS A 329 -3.73 3.71 -15.94
CA LYS A 329 -4.50 4.93 -15.67
C LYS A 329 -5.83 4.58 -15.00
N PRO A 330 -6.13 5.14 -13.82
CA PRO A 330 -7.43 4.99 -13.20
C PRO A 330 -8.47 5.93 -13.83
N ASN A 331 -9.69 5.88 -13.33
CA ASN A 331 -10.71 6.88 -13.68
C ASN A 331 -10.44 8.23 -12.99
N ASP A 332 -9.52 8.29 -12.03
CA ASP A 332 -9.09 9.51 -11.36
C ASP A 332 -8.00 10.22 -12.17
N ASP A 333 -8.14 11.54 -12.35
CA ASP A 333 -7.16 12.37 -13.04
C ASP A 333 -6.81 13.61 -12.22
N ALA A 334 -6.23 13.36 -11.04
CA ALA A 334 -5.68 14.43 -10.22
C ALA A 334 -4.31 14.05 -9.64
N GLY A 335 -3.32 14.86 -9.98
CA GLY A 335 -1.94 14.74 -9.50
C GLY A 335 -1.80 15.12 -8.04
N VAL A 336 -0.64 14.84 -7.46
CA VAL A 336 -0.34 15.12 -6.04
C VAL A 336 -1.34 14.42 -5.09
N GLY A 337 -1.92 13.30 -5.54
CA GLY A 337 -2.95 12.60 -4.78
C GLY A 337 -3.62 11.46 -5.53
N TYR A 338 -4.83 11.73 -6.03
CA TYR A 338 -5.83 10.72 -6.38
C TYR A 338 -5.39 9.72 -7.45
N VAL A 339 -4.63 10.16 -8.46
CA VAL A 339 -4.17 9.31 -9.58
C VAL A 339 -3.34 8.11 -9.11
N TRP A 340 -2.72 8.19 -7.93
CA TRP A 340 -1.84 7.14 -7.40
C TRP A 340 -2.58 6.07 -6.58
N ALA A 341 -3.81 6.34 -6.12
CA ALA A 341 -4.50 5.49 -5.17
C ALA A 341 -4.93 4.15 -5.80
N VAL A 342 -5.69 4.21 -6.90
CA VAL A 342 -6.23 3.03 -7.59
C VAL A 342 -5.12 2.12 -8.14
N PRO A 343 -4.06 2.63 -8.81
CA PRO A 343 -2.98 1.79 -9.29
C PRO A 343 -2.22 1.11 -8.14
N ARG A 344 -1.99 1.84 -7.03
CA ARG A 344 -1.40 1.25 -5.82
C ARG A 344 -2.26 0.12 -5.31
N HIS A 345 -3.55 0.38 -5.07
CA HIS A 345 -4.51 -0.62 -4.57
C HIS A 345 -4.59 -1.86 -5.46
N THR A 346 -4.49 -1.68 -6.77
CA THR A 346 -4.51 -2.80 -7.74
C THR A 346 -3.28 -3.67 -7.58
N LEU A 347 -2.08 -3.06 -7.51
CA LEU A 347 -0.87 -3.82 -7.20
C LEU A 347 -1.01 -4.51 -5.83
N GLU A 348 -1.56 -3.84 -4.82
CA GLU A 348 -1.71 -4.46 -3.50
C GLU A 348 -2.62 -5.68 -3.51
N TYR A 349 -3.75 -5.57 -4.21
CA TYR A 349 -4.70 -6.66 -4.34
C TYR A 349 -4.09 -7.88 -5.05
N LEU A 350 -3.34 -7.65 -6.13
CA LEU A 350 -2.76 -8.73 -6.94
C LEU A 350 -1.60 -9.42 -6.20
N LEU A 351 -0.69 -8.66 -5.58
CA LEU A 351 0.42 -9.26 -4.83
C LEU A 351 -0.04 -10.12 -3.65
N THR A 352 -1.14 -9.76 -2.96
CA THR A 352 -1.68 -10.64 -1.90
C THR A 352 -2.11 -12.02 -2.41
N ARG A 353 -2.38 -12.13 -3.71
CA ARG A 353 -2.74 -13.36 -4.45
C ARG A 353 -1.56 -13.99 -5.18
N ASP A 354 -0.35 -13.49 -4.94
CA ASP A 354 0.87 -13.92 -5.63
C ASP A 354 0.80 -13.71 -7.15
N ASP A 355 0.07 -12.68 -7.58
CA ASP A 355 -0.10 -12.28 -8.97
C ASP A 355 0.76 -11.04 -9.28
N TYR A 356 1.74 -11.21 -10.16
CA TYR A 356 2.69 -10.18 -10.58
C TYR A 356 2.35 -9.56 -11.93
N SER A 357 1.21 -9.93 -12.55
CA SER A 357 0.83 -9.48 -13.90
C SER A 357 0.85 -7.97 -14.07
N TYR A 358 0.43 -7.19 -13.07
CA TYR A 358 0.44 -5.72 -13.17
C TYR A 358 1.87 -5.13 -13.25
N LEU A 359 2.87 -5.82 -12.68
CA LEU A 359 4.27 -5.49 -12.86
C LEU A 359 4.77 -5.99 -14.23
N ASP A 360 4.50 -7.26 -14.54
CA ASP A 360 5.00 -7.97 -15.73
C ASP A 360 4.45 -7.39 -17.04
N ASP A 361 3.20 -6.93 -17.05
CA ASP A 361 2.53 -6.32 -18.19
C ASP A 361 2.96 -4.85 -18.42
N GLY A 362 3.84 -4.31 -17.56
CA GLY A 362 4.46 -2.99 -17.73
C GLY A 362 3.65 -1.82 -17.15
N HIS A 363 2.53 -2.06 -16.48
CA HIS A 363 1.69 -0.97 -15.94
C HIS A 363 2.38 -0.19 -14.81
N VAL A 364 3.23 -0.84 -14.01
CA VAL A 364 4.07 -0.12 -13.04
C VAL A 364 5.15 0.71 -13.72
N ALA A 365 5.73 0.23 -14.84
CA ALA A 365 6.68 1.03 -15.63
C ALA A 365 6.00 2.26 -16.25
N ASP A 366 4.75 2.14 -16.72
CA ASP A 366 3.96 3.30 -17.17
C ASP A 366 3.77 4.33 -16.05
N LEU A 367 3.54 3.89 -14.81
CA LEU A 367 3.45 4.78 -13.64
C LEU A 367 4.81 5.44 -13.29
N CYS A 368 5.92 4.73 -13.49
CA CYS A 368 7.27 5.30 -13.36
C CYS A 368 7.52 6.39 -14.40
N ARG A 369 7.02 6.21 -15.63
CA ARG A 369 7.05 7.27 -16.66
C ARG A 369 6.11 8.42 -16.30
N LEU A 370 4.92 8.13 -15.79
CA LEU A 370 3.96 9.16 -15.36
C LEU A 370 4.58 10.05 -14.30
N VAL A 371 5.18 9.49 -13.23
CA VAL A 371 5.77 10.30 -12.15
C VAL A 371 6.90 11.19 -12.68
N ALA A 372 7.73 10.71 -13.59
CA ALA A 372 8.79 11.51 -14.21
C ALA A 372 8.24 12.60 -15.15
N ILE A 373 7.22 12.28 -15.94
CA ILE A 373 6.56 13.22 -16.85
C ILE A 373 5.83 14.32 -16.08
N THR A 374 5.17 14.00 -14.97
CA THR A 374 4.38 14.95 -14.16
C THR A 374 5.17 15.60 -13.04
N THR A 375 6.50 15.45 -13.02
CA THR A 375 7.37 16.11 -12.04
C THR A 375 8.32 17.06 -12.75
N ASP A 376 8.40 18.29 -12.27
CA ASP A 376 9.25 19.32 -12.86
C ASP A 376 10.73 19.19 -12.46
N ASN A 377 11.59 20.05 -13.01
CA ASN A 377 13.03 20.03 -12.74
C ASN A 377 13.41 20.51 -11.33
N LEU A 378 12.47 21.12 -10.60
CA LEU A 378 12.59 21.43 -9.17
C LEU A 378 12.14 20.23 -8.31
N ARG A 379 11.89 19.08 -8.97
CA ARG A 379 11.39 17.83 -8.39
C ARG A 379 9.99 17.94 -7.84
N SER A 380 9.25 19.00 -8.17
CA SER A 380 7.89 19.22 -7.68
C SER A 380 6.89 18.54 -8.61
N GLU A 381 6.11 17.63 -8.05
CA GLU A 381 4.98 17.04 -8.78
C GLU A 381 3.98 18.15 -9.14
N VAL A 382 3.56 18.16 -10.40
CA VAL A 382 2.64 19.16 -10.93
C VAL A 382 1.23 18.88 -10.43
N GLY A 383 0.58 19.89 -9.86
CA GLY A 383 -0.85 19.87 -9.57
C GLY A 383 -1.67 19.92 -10.87
N TYR A 384 -2.61 18.99 -11.00
CA TYR A 384 -3.65 18.93 -12.01
C TYR A 384 -4.86 18.22 -11.40
N GLY A 385 -6.07 18.51 -11.90
CA GLY A 385 -7.29 18.10 -11.21
C GLY A 385 -7.35 18.63 -9.78
N ASP A 386 -8.15 17.97 -8.94
CA ASP A 386 -8.34 18.28 -7.52
C ASP A 386 -7.02 18.19 -6.75
N SER A 387 -6.40 19.35 -6.56
CA SER A 387 -5.11 19.51 -5.89
C SER A 387 -5.10 20.78 -5.04
N SER A 388 -4.41 20.78 -3.91
CA SER A 388 -4.39 21.90 -2.97
C SER A 388 -3.47 23.07 -3.40
N GLY A 389 -3.16 23.18 -4.70
CA GLY A 389 -2.29 24.20 -5.30
C GLY A 389 -0.86 23.72 -5.54
N TYR A 390 0.09 24.66 -5.63
CA TYR A 390 1.52 24.34 -5.85
C TYR A 390 2.10 23.57 -4.66
N ALA A 391 2.31 22.27 -4.85
CA ALA A 391 2.97 21.41 -3.90
C ALA A 391 4.46 21.31 -4.23
N ALA A 392 5.23 22.34 -3.84
CA ALA A 392 6.69 22.27 -3.85
C ALA A 392 7.13 20.92 -3.28
N PHE A 393 8.12 20.25 -3.87
CA PHE A 393 8.69 19.04 -3.28
C PHE A 393 9.37 19.42 -1.96
N GLU A 394 8.57 19.49 -0.90
CA GLU A 394 9.02 19.94 0.40
C GLU A 394 10.23 19.11 0.87
N THR A 395 11.04 19.73 1.72
CA THR A 395 12.18 19.12 2.39
C THR A 395 11.77 18.01 3.37
N GLY A 396 10.46 17.85 3.64
CA GLY A 396 9.91 16.78 4.45
C GLY A 396 9.61 15.51 3.65
N GLY A 397 10.41 14.48 3.88
CA GLY A 397 9.97 13.08 3.77
C GLY A 397 9.92 12.45 2.38
N TRP A 398 9.90 11.11 2.43
CA TRP A 398 9.61 10.20 1.34
C TRP A 398 8.13 10.35 0.94
N ARG A 399 7.85 10.67 -0.32
CA ARG A 399 6.45 10.85 -0.76
C ARG A 399 5.81 9.50 -1.06
N SER A 400 4.54 9.34 -0.66
CA SER A 400 3.76 8.11 -0.87
C SER A 400 3.66 7.68 -2.33
N HIS A 401 3.84 8.58 -3.31
CA HIS A 401 3.83 8.28 -4.74
C HIS A 401 5.18 7.84 -5.33
N LEU A 402 6.25 7.70 -4.53
CA LEU A 402 7.49 7.06 -4.99
C LEU A 402 7.35 5.54 -5.13
N TRP A 403 6.25 4.98 -4.63
CA TRP A 403 5.99 3.54 -4.65
C TRP A 403 6.15 2.86 -6.02
N PRO A 404 5.81 3.46 -7.19
CA PRO A 404 5.99 2.78 -8.47
C PRO A 404 7.46 2.50 -8.77
N LEU A 405 8.33 3.48 -8.49
CA LEU A 405 9.78 3.36 -8.67
C LEU A 405 10.35 2.28 -7.74
N VAL A 406 9.89 2.26 -6.49
CA VAL A 406 10.34 1.27 -5.49
C VAL A 406 9.90 -0.14 -5.89
N ALA A 407 8.63 -0.30 -6.29
CA ALA A 407 8.10 -1.57 -6.76
C ALA A 407 8.80 -2.06 -8.04
N SER A 408 9.09 -1.16 -8.98
CA SER A 408 9.83 -1.53 -10.19
C SER A 408 11.28 -1.89 -9.89
N VAL A 409 11.97 -1.15 -9.03
CA VAL A 409 13.35 -1.45 -8.66
C VAL A 409 13.44 -2.80 -7.90
N TRP A 410 12.44 -3.13 -7.09
CA TRP A 410 12.32 -4.45 -6.47
C TRP A 410 12.10 -5.57 -7.46
N HIS A 411 11.20 -5.39 -8.42
CA HIS A 411 10.79 -6.46 -9.33
C HIS A 411 11.75 -6.66 -10.52
N SER A 412 12.17 -5.56 -11.15
CA SER A 412 12.90 -5.59 -12.43
C SER A 412 14.32 -5.04 -12.36
N CYS A 413 14.74 -4.48 -11.22
CA CYS A 413 16.07 -3.86 -11.06
C CYS A 413 16.38 -2.83 -12.17
N ASP A 414 15.37 -2.09 -12.64
CA ASP A 414 15.51 -1.19 -13.78
C ASP A 414 16.46 -0.01 -13.46
N PRO A 415 17.55 0.18 -14.23
CA PRO A 415 18.58 1.19 -13.93
C PRO A 415 18.05 2.62 -14.11
N THR A 416 17.09 2.82 -15.01
CA THR A 416 16.46 4.12 -15.25
C THR A 416 15.50 4.49 -14.12
N HIS A 417 14.73 3.52 -13.62
CA HIS A 417 13.88 3.73 -12.46
C HIS A 417 14.70 3.94 -11.17
N LEU A 418 15.85 3.26 -11.02
CA LEU A 418 16.78 3.53 -9.93
C LEU A 418 17.38 4.94 -10.00
N TRP A 419 17.70 5.43 -11.21
CA TRP A 419 18.15 6.81 -11.40
C TRP A 419 17.06 7.82 -11.02
N LEU A 420 15.82 7.60 -11.48
CA LEU A 420 14.67 8.46 -11.15
C LEU A 420 14.39 8.48 -9.65
N LEU A 421 14.48 7.32 -8.98
CA LEU A 421 14.34 7.22 -7.54
C LEU A 421 15.39 8.08 -6.83
N ASN A 422 16.67 7.96 -7.23
CA ASN A 422 17.75 8.78 -6.70
C ASN A 422 17.56 10.28 -6.98
N TRP A 423 17.09 10.65 -8.16
CA TRP A 423 16.83 12.04 -8.52
C TRP A 423 15.72 12.65 -7.65
N LEU A 424 14.58 11.96 -7.51
CA LEU A 424 13.45 12.44 -6.71
C LEU A 424 13.73 12.40 -5.21
N ALA A 425 14.42 11.37 -4.73
CA ALA A 425 14.68 11.18 -3.31
C ALA A 425 16.05 11.74 -2.86
N GLN A 426 16.73 12.54 -3.69
CA GLN A 426 18.01 13.16 -3.32
C GLN A 426 17.87 13.96 -2.00
N ASP A 427 18.84 13.75 -1.10
CA ASP A 427 18.91 14.34 0.26
C ASP A 427 17.73 14.00 1.18
N LYS A 428 16.94 12.97 0.82
CA LYS A 428 15.80 12.51 1.59
C LYS A 428 16.07 11.14 2.18
N LEU A 429 15.73 11.00 3.45
CA LEU A 429 15.77 9.72 4.16
C LEU A 429 14.34 9.35 4.55
N PRO A 430 13.89 8.11 4.30
CA PRO A 430 12.60 7.65 4.78
C PRO A 430 12.59 7.62 6.31
N GLY A 431 11.53 8.17 6.91
CA GLY A 431 11.26 7.99 8.33
C GLY A 431 10.82 6.56 8.65
N LEU A 432 10.68 6.23 9.94
CA LEU A 432 10.15 4.93 10.36
C LEU A 432 8.71 4.72 9.85
N ASP A 433 7.87 5.76 9.91
CA ASP A 433 6.50 5.72 9.41
C ASP A 433 6.46 5.53 7.88
N ASP A 434 7.43 6.12 7.18
CA ASP A 434 7.61 5.89 5.75
C ASP A 434 8.05 4.45 5.52
N ALA A 435 9.03 3.91 6.26
CA ALA A 435 9.48 2.53 6.10
C ALA A 435 8.38 1.49 6.41
N GLN A 436 7.42 1.82 7.29
CA GLN A 436 6.23 0.97 7.56
C GLN A 436 5.19 1.02 6.42
N GLN A 437 5.17 2.10 5.64
CA GLN A 437 4.21 2.34 4.57
C GLN A 437 4.83 2.18 3.17
N SER A 438 6.16 2.21 3.09
CA SER A 438 6.98 2.09 1.89
C SER A 438 7.06 0.64 1.55
N TRP A 439 6.37 0.33 0.47
CA TRP A 439 6.31 -0.98 -0.11
C TRP A 439 7.68 -1.41 -0.64
N HIS A 440 8.09 -2.63 -0.28
CA HIS A 440 9.08 -3.44 -1.03
C HIS A 440 10.43 -2.77 -1.27
N ALA A 441 11.01 -2.15 -0.24
CA ALA A 441 12.33 -1.60 -0.42
C ALA A 441 13.36 -2.71 -0.71
N SER A 442 13.99 -2.65 -1.89
CA SER A 442 15.10 -3.50 -2.32
C SER A 442 16.40 -2.71 -2.50
N VAL A 443 16.43 -1.48 -1.98
CA VAL A 443 17.52 -0.53 -2.15
C VAL A 443 18.35 -0.41 -0.88
N GLU A 444 19.67 -0.40 -1.03
CA GLU A 444 20.61 -0.04 0.02
C GLU A 444 20.80 1.48 0.04
N LEU A 445 20.82 2.06 1.23
CA LEU A 445 21.08 3.49 1.39
C LEU A 445 22.57 3.73 1.64
N THR A 446 23.18 4.54 0.77
CA THR A 446 24.60 4.95 0.87
C THR A 446 24.72 6.48 0.90
N GLU A 447 25.93 7.00 1.11
CA GLU A 447 26.20 8.45 0.98
C GLU A 447 25.89 9.00 -0.43
N ALA A 448 25.93 8.14 -1.45
CA ALA A 448 25.65 8.49 -2.84
C ALA A 448 24.15 8.40 -3.21
N GLY A 449 23.30 7.95 -2.29
CA GLY A 449 21.88 7.66 -2.52
C GLY A 449 21.55 6.17 -2.44
N PHE A 450 20.44 5.80 -3.08
CA PHE A 450 19.94 4.44 -3.19
C PHE A 450 20.74 3.62 -4.20
N VAL A 451 21.13 2.42 -3.80
CA VAL A 451 21.92 1.49 -4.62
C VAL A 451 21.23 0.13 -4.65
N VAL A 452 21.30 -0.56 -5.79
CA VAL A 452 20.98 -1.99 -5.90
C VAL A 452 22.24 -2.71 -6.35
N PRO A 453 22.70 -3.74 -5.63
CA PRO A 453 23.90 -4.48 -6.01
C PRO A 453 23.85 -4.96 -7.47
N GLY A 454 24.86 -4.57 -8.26
CA GLY A 454 24.96 -4.95 -9.68
C GLY A 454 24.14 -4.11 -10.66
N VAL A 455 23.53 -3.01 -10.20
CA VAL A 455 22.75 -2.09 -11.05
C VAL A 455 23.35 -0.70 -10.98
N ASP A 456 23.86 -0.21 -12.10
CA ASP A 456 24.33 1.17 -12.24
C ASP A 456 23.15 2.07 -12.68
N PRO A 457 22.82 3.16 -11.96
CA PRO A 457 21.72 4.04 -12.37
C PRO A 457 21.97 4.72 -13.72
N GLU A 458 20.98 4.70 -14.61
CA GLU A 458 21.06 5.28 -15.96
C GLU A 458 20.07 6.45 -16.15
N PRO A 459 20.49 7.60 -16.69
CA PRO A 459 19.58 8.72 -16.91
C PRO A 459 18.48 8.37 -17.92
N PRO A 460 17.22 8.80 -17.70
CA PRO A 460 16.07 8.58 -18.59
C PRO A 460 16.12 9.51 -19.81
N ASP A 461 17.09 9.31 -20.70
CA ASP A 461 17.31 10.16 -21.88
C ASP A 461 16.11 10.14 -22.85
N ASP A 462 15.30 9.08 -22.83
CA ASP A 462 14.08 8.94 -23.61
C ASP A 462 12.93 9.83 -23.13
N LEU A 463 13.07 10.45 -21.94
CA LEU A 463 12.14 11.45 -21.42
C LEU A 463 12.53 12.89 -21.81
N LEU A 464 13.68 13.09 -22.47
CA LEU A 464 14.13 14.40 -22.97
C LEU A 464 13.45 14.79 -24.29
N GLY A 465 13.41 16.09 -24.57
CA GLY A 465 12.74 16.64 -25.74
C GLY A 465 11.24 16.70 -25.54
N VAL A 466 10.47 16.09 -26.43
CA VAL A 466 8.99 16.04 -26.36
C VAL A 466 8.56 14.62 -26.07
N THR A 467 7.98 14.40 -24.89
CA THR A 467 7.60 13.07 -24.40
C THR A 467 6.12 13.04 -24.10
N ALA A 468 5.39 12.10 -24.69
CA ALA A 468 3.96 11.91 -24.44
C ALA A 468 3.70 10.52 -23.89
N LEU A 469 2.97 10.43 -22.78
CA LEU A 469 2.39 9.18 -22.30
C LEU A 469 1.07 8.96 -23.04
N ALA A 470 0.95 7.85 -23.77
CA ALA A 470 -0.24 7.55 -24.56
C ALA A 470 -1.45 7.32 -23.64
N LEU A 471 -2.63 7.79 -24.05
CA LEU A 471 -3.87 7.49 -23.33
C LEU A 471 -4.22 6.00 -23.50
N PRO A 472 -4.33 5.20 -22.42
CA PRO A 472 -4.60 3.77 -22.53
C PRO A 472 -5.93 3.44 -23.19
N GLU A 473 -6.00 2.28 -23.83
CA GLU A 473 -7.24 1.79 -24.47
C GLU A 473 -8.38 1.60 -23.47
N THR A 474 -8.07 1.21 -22.23
CA THR A 474 -9.05 1.13 -21.13
C THR A 474 -9.69 2.48 -20.85
N SER A 475 -8.90 3.55 -20.80
CA SER A 475 -9.38 4.93 -20.65
C SER A 475 -10.19 5.38 -21.86
N ARG A 476 -9.78 5.04 -23.08
CA ARG A 476 -10.55 5.34 -24.31
C ARG A 476 -11.92 4.68 -24.32
N ARG A 477 -12.00 3.40 -23.96
CA ARG A 477 -13.28 2.66 -23.84
C ARG A 477 -14.19 3.25 -22.77
N TRP A 478 -13.62 3.74 -21.67
CA TRP A 478 -14.37 4.47 -20.65
C TRP A 478 -15.00 5.74 -21.24
N VAL A 479 -14.21 6.57 -21.92
CA VAL A 479 -14.72 7.80 -22.56
C VAL A 479 -15.77 7.47 -23.63
N GLU A 480 -15.56 6.43 -24.44
CA GLU A 480 -16.52 6.02 -25.47
C GLU A 480 -17.91 5.65 -24.89
N ARG A 481 -17.92 4.99 -23.71
CA ARG A 481 -19.13 4.62 -22.99
C ARG A 481 -19.85 5.85 -22.41
N ASP A 482 -19.10 6.72 -21.73
CA ASP A 482 -19.66 7.74 -20.83
C ASP A 482 -19.80 9.13 -21.45
N ALA A 483 -19.05 9.44 -22.51
CA ALA A 483 -19.13 10.73 -23.20
C ALA A 483 -20.28 10.77 -24.22
N ALA A 484 -20.82 11.97 -24.46
CA ALA A 484 -21.78 12.18 -25.55
C ALA A 484 -21.14 11.87 -26.91
N ALA A 485 -21.96 11.50 -27.89
CA ALA A 485 -21.51 10.94 -29.17
C ALA A 485 -20.51 11.82 -29.91
N GLU A 486 -20.66 13.14 -29.84
CA GLU A 486 -19.77 14.14 -30.45
C GLU A 486 -18.41 14.29 -29.77
N TYR A 487 -18.25 13.77 -28.54
CA TYR A 487 -17.01 13.81 -27.76
C TYR A 487 -16.33 12.45 -27.66
N ARG A 488 -16.81 11.44 -28.39
CA ARG A 488 -16.19 10.11 -28.41
C ARG A 488 -14.82 10.14 -29.09
N PRO A 489 -13.85 9.33 -28.63
CA PRO A 489 -12.54 9.26 -29.26
C PRO A 489 -12.65 8.79 -30.72
N ASP A 490 -11.96 9.48 -31.64
CA ASP A 490 -11.76 9.03 -33.01
C ASP A 490 -10.79 7.83 -33.00
N PRO A 491 -11.20 6.65 -33.48
CA PRO A 491 -10.33 5.47 -33.56
C PRO A 491 -9.03 5.71 -34.35
N ALA A 492 -9.03 6.63 -35.32
CA ALA A 492 -7.86 6.95 -36.13
C ALA A 492 -6.91 7.97 -35.47
N ALA A 493 -7.36 8.67 -34.43
CA ALA A 493 -6.57 9.67 -33.73
C ALA A 493 -5.66 9.05 -32.65
N ARG A 494 -4.56 9.75 -32.37
CA ARG A 494 -3.66 9.46 -31.26
C ARG A 494 -3.98 10.40 -30.11
N TYR A 495 -4.19 9.83 -28.94
CA TYR A 495 -4.46 10.55 -27.69
C TYR A 495 -3.31 10.34 -26.72
N PHE A 496 -3.03 11.35 -25.92
CA PHE A 496 -2.07 11.28 -24.83
C PHE A 496 -2.77 11.60 -23.52
N ASP A 497 -2.26 11.03 -22.43
CA ASP A 497 -2.67 11.35 -21.07
C ASP A 497 -1.98 12.65 -20.62
N LYS A 498 -0.64 12.63 -20.63
CA LYS A 498 0.22 13.76 -20.26
C LYS A 498 1.36 13.89 -21.26
N LEU A 499 1.79 15.12 -21.51
CA LEU A 499 2.91 15.40 -22.40
C LEU A 499 3.85 16.41 -21.76
N SER A 500 5.11 16.04 -21.57
CA SER A 500 6.17 16.93 -21.08
C SER A 500 7.11 17.35 -22.21
N LEU A 501 7.62 18.57 -22.08
CA LEU A 501 8.78 19.03 -22.83
C LEU A 501 9.88 19.31 -21.83
N ARG A 502 11.06 18.69 -21.96
CA ARG A 502 12.20 18.99 -21.08
C ARG A 502 13.54 18.91 -21.78
N SER A 503 14.44 19.85 -21.47
CA SER A 503 15.81 19.84 -22.00
C SER A 503 16.79 19.02 -21.15
N GLY A 504 16.43 18.77 -19.89
CA GLY A 504 17.25 18.05 -18.92
C GLY A 504 16.51 17.86 -17.59
N PHE A 505 17.25 17.56 -16.52
CA PHE A 505 16.74 17.25 -15.17
C PHE A 505 17.32 18.17 -14.08
N LEU A 506 18.15 19.15 -14.47
CA LEU A 506 18.70 20.15 -13.55
C LEU A 506 17.68 21.27 -13.35
N ALA A 507 17.69 21.91 -12.17
CA ALA A 507 16.75 22.98 -11.84
C ALA A 507 16.75 24.15 -12.85
N ASP A 508 17.87 24.41 -13.52
CA ASP A 508 18.01 25.45 -14.54
C ASP A 508 17.45 25.06 -15.91
N ASP A 509 17.19 23.77 -16.16
CA ASP A 509 16.69 23.26 -17.43
C ASP A 509 15.22 23.63 -17.66
N GLU A 510 14.83 23.78 -18.93
CA GLU A 510 13.44 24.04 -19.31
C GLU A 510 12.58 22.79 -19.07
N TYR A 511 11.40 22.98 -18.48
CA TYR A 511 10.36 21.96 -18.38
C TYR A 511 8.97 22.58 -18.56
N LEU A 512 8.13 21.92 -19.36
CA LEU A 512 6.73 22.27 -19.58
C LEU A 512 5.87 21.01 -19.50
N LEU A 513 4.69 21.09 -18.87
CA LEU A 513 3.69 20.01 -18.86
C LEU A 513 2.39 20.45 -19.53
N LEU A 514 1.85 19.59 -20.39
CA LEU A 514 0.57 19.72 -21.08
C LEU A 514 -0.42 18.63 -20.61
N GLU A 515 -1.65 19.05 -20.38
CA GLU A 515 -2.79 18.18 -20.06
C GLU A 515 -3.44 17.62 -21.34
N GLY A 516 -3.64 16.30 -21.39
CA GLY A 516 -4.21 15.59 -22.53
C GLY A 516 -5.68 15.21 -22.36
N VAL A 517 -6.20 15.19 -21.14
CA VAL A 517 -7.57 14.76 -20.81
C VAL A 517 -8.35 15.86 -20.05
N GLY A 518 -9.64 15.66 -19.79
CA GLY A 518 -10.46 16.64 -19.05
C GLY A 518 -11.87 16.14 -18.74
N THR A 519 -12.02 14.83 -18.61
CA THR A 519 -13.33 14.14 -18.51
C THR A 519 -13.38 13.06 -17.42
N PHE A 520 -12.31 12.94 -16.63
CA PHE A 520 -12.13 11.90 -15.62
C PHE A 520 -12.52 12.41 -14.22
N CYS A 521 -12.77 11.50 -13.28
CA CYS A 521 -13.07 11.87 -11.89
C CYS A 521 -11.90 12.64 -11.27
N HIS A 522 -12.20 13.58 -10.38
CA HIS A 522 -11.24 14.53 -9.81
C HIS A 522 -10.46 15.37 -10.82
N GLY A 523 -10.63 15.17 -12.13
CA GLY A 523 -10.03 16.00 -13.17
C GLY A 523 -10.74 17.33 -13.33
N HIS A 524 -10.07 18.26 -14.02
CA HIS A 524 -10.63 19.56 -14.36
C HIS A 524 -11.02 19.61 -15.84
N GLU A 525 -11.66 20.71 -16.26
CA GLU A 525 -11.96 21.00 -17.67
C GLU A 525 -10.74 21.70 -18.31
N ASP A 526 -9.57 21.08 -18.23
CA ASP A 526 -8.25 21.67 -18.50
C ASP A 526 -7.50 21.00 -19.66
N THR A 527 -8.21 20.27 -20.53
CA THR A 527 -7.61 19.68 -21.74
C THR A 527 -6.87 20.71 -22.59
N ASN A 528 -5.63 20.38 -22.98
CA ASN A 528 -4.67 21.26 -23.67
C ASN A 528 -4.17 22.47 -22.84
N ALA A 529 -4.40 22.50 -21.52
CA ALA A 529 -3.79 23.51 -20.66
C ALA A 529 -2.29 23.26 -20.47
N VAL A 530 -1.55 24.35 -20.25
CA VAL A 530 -0.16 24.30 -19.78
C VAL A 530 -0.16 24.29 -18.25
N LEU A 531 0.03 23.12 -17.66
CA LEU A 531 -0.09 22.91 -16.21
C LEU A 531 1.13 23.43 -15.42
N ARG A 532 2.30 23.42 -16.06
CA ARG A 532 3.57 23.82 -15.44
C ARG A 532 4.52 24.38 -16.49
N LEU A 533 5.27 25.41 -16.08
CA LEU A 533 6.48 25.86 -16.76
C LEU A 533 7.55 26.14 -15.69
N THR A 534 8.68 25.46 -15.75
CA THR A 534 9.87 25.74 -14.93
C THR A 534 11.10 25.96 -15.79
N TRP A 535 11.92 26.94 -15.43
CA TRP A 535 13.17 27.27 -16.10
C TRP A 535 13.98 28.24 -15.22
N LEU A 536 15.32 28.15 -15.23
CA LEU A 536 16.21 29.01 -14.43
C LEU A 536 15.93 28.92 -12.92
N ASP A 537 15.84 27.70 -12.39
CA ASP A 537 15.57 27.41 -10.97
C ASP A 537 14.30 28.10 -10.45
N ARG A 538 13.27 28.15 -11.30
CA ARG A 538 12.03 28.87 -10.99
C ARG A 538 10.82 28.26 -11.69
N ALA A 539 9.72 28.17 -10.94
CA ALA A 539 8.39 27.95 -11.51
C ALA A 539 7.77 29.28 -11.97
N TRP A 540 7.37 29.33 -13.25
CA TRP A 540 6.79 30.49 -13.92
C TRP A 540 5.27 30.37 -14.07
N LEU A 541 4.79 29.16 -14.33
CA LEU A 541 3.37 28.83 -14.44
C LEU A 541 3.05 27.64 -13.53
N ALA A 542 1.89 27.69 -12.90
CA ALA A 542 1.40 26.67 -12.00
C ALA A 542 -0.12 26.57 -12.15
N ASP A 543 -0.62 25.35 -12.34
CA ASP A 543 -2.02 25.01 -12.14
C ASP A 543 -2.23 24.38 -10.75
N GLY A 544 -3.50 24.35 -10.30
CA GLY A 544 -3.93 23.71 -9.07
C GLY A 544 -5.08 24.45 -8.39
N ASP A 545 -6.21 23.76 -8.23
CA ASP A 545 -7.32 24.14 -7.37
C ASP A 545 -8.02 22.85 -6.92
N TYR A 546 -8.70 22.88 -5.77
CA TYR A 546 -9.40 21.71 -5.25
C TYR A 546 -10.89 21.72 -5.59
N ILE A 547 -11.44 22.87 -5.98
CA ILE A 547 -12.89 23.08 -6.16
C ILE A 547 -13.20 23.69 -7.51
N ARG A 548 -12.37 24.62 -7.99
CA ARG A 548 -12.59 25.32 -9.26
C ARG A 548 -12.00 24.50 -10.39
N ALA A 549 -12.86 23.87 -11.18
CA ALA A 549 -12.48 22.98 -12.26
C ALA A 549 -12.68 23.56 -13.68
N ALA A 550 -13.11 24.83 -13.81
CA ALA A 550 -13.47 25.40 -15.11
C ALA A 550 -12.23 25.90 -15.89
N PRO A 551 -12.24 25.92 -17.25
CA PRO A 551 -11.06 26.26 -18.04
C PRO A 551 -10.47 27.65 -17.74
N MET A 552 -11.31 28.56 -17.22
CA MET A 552 -10.94 29.93 -16.86
C MET A 552 -9.96 30.04 -15.67
N VAL A 553 -9.80 28.98 -14.88
CA VAL A 553 -8.80 28.95 -13.80
C VAL A 553 -7.47 28.32 -14.22
N SER A 554 -7.44 27.70 -15.39
CA SER A 554 -6.26 27.05 -15.97
C SER A 554 -5.61 27.89 -17.06
N ALA A 555 -4.33 27.63 -17.37
CA ALA A 555 -3.63 28.25 -18.49
C ALA A 555 -4.09 27.65 -19.83
N SER A 556 -5.33 27.94 -20.21
CA SER A 556 -6.05 27.38 -21.36
C SER A 556 -6.68 28.48 -22.24
N CYS A 557 -7.26 28.07 -23.39
CA CYS A 557 -8.01 28.97 -24.25
C CYS A 557 -9.52 28.82 -24.05
N ASN A 558 -10.22 29.93 -23.77
CA ASN A 558 -11.69 29.93 -23.64
C ASN A 558 -12.35 30.65 -24.83
N PRO A 559 -13.07 29.94 -25.73
CA PRO A 559 -13.76 30.58 -26.84
C PRO A 559 -14.98 31.38 -26.34
N ARG A 560 -14.95 32.71 -26.52
CA ARG A 560 -15.98 33.68 -26.09
C ARG A 560 -17.43 33.40 -26.57
N GLU A 561 -17.67 32.48 -27.50
CA GLU A 561 -18.96 32.33 -28.20
C GLU A 561 -19.66 30.98 -28.06
N ARG A 562 -19.18 30.07 -27.21
CA ARG A 562 -20.00 28.94 -26.77
C ARG A 562 -20.11 28.98 -25.27
N GLY A 563 -21.27 29.42 -24.79
CA GLY A 563 -21.78 29.08 -23.45
C GLY A 563 -22.05 27.57 -23.37
N LEU A 564 -21.04 26.75 -23.66
CA LEU A 564 -21.00 25.37 -23.26
C LEU A 564 -20.75 25.42 -21.75
N SER A 565 -21.84 25.44 -21.00
CA SER A 565 -21.89 24.57 -19.86
C SER A 565 -21.46 23.20 -20.39
N PHE A 566 -20.21 22.79 -20.15
CA PHE A 566 -19.94 21.36 -20.10
C PHE A 566 -21.02 20.80 -19.17
N PRO A 567 -21.81 19.80 -19.61
CA PRO A 567 -22.75 19.17 -18.71
C PRO A 567 -21.91 18.69 -17.54
N ARG A 568 -22.05 19.35 -16.37
CA ARG A 568 -21.40 18.92 -15.14
C ARG A 568 -21.73 17.45 -15.01
N TRP A 569 -20.73 16.59 -15.15
CA TRP A 569 -20.87 15.19 -14.81
C TRP A 569 -21.01 15.16 -13.28
N ARG A 570 -22.25 15.30 -12.79
CA ARG A 570 -22.60 15.13 -11.39
C ARG A 570 -22.69 13.62 -11.14
N GLY A 571 -21.58 12.93 -11.23
CA GLY A 571 -21.41 11.60 -10.67
C GLY A 571 -20.70 11.74 -9.33
N SER A 572 -21.38 11.33 -8.26
CA SER A 572 -20.93 11.24 -6.85
C SER A 572 -20.42 12.52 -6.18
N ARG A 573 -21.28 13.11 -5.33
CA ARG A 573 -20.86 13.44 -3.97
C ARG A 573 -20.81 12.15 -3.15
#